data_AF-A0A8J7ILU3-F1
#
_entry.id   AF-A0A8J7ILU3-F1
#
_cell.length_a   1.000
_cell.length_b   1.000
_cell.length_c   1.000
_cell.angle_alpha   90.00
_cell.angle_beta   90.00
_cell.angle_gamma   90.00
#
_symmetry.space_group_name_H-M   'P 1'
#
loop_
_entity.id
_entity.type
_entity.pdbx_description
1 polymer ?
#
loop_
_entity_poly.entity_id
_entity_poly.type
_entity_poly.pdbx_seq_one_letter_code
_entity_poly.pdbx_strand_id
1 'polypeptide(L)'
;MNNKKKTSRFDELIDAARSRQQRDKPQLAEERTTLQSKSTDPAYTRTTIYLPKQLHRQLKAAAVSQERQMSDIVAELVEQWLLIKSAGQDGNG
;
A
#
# COMPACT_ATOMS: atom_id res chain seq x y z
N MET A 1 -24.42 -28.21 -42.67
CA MET A 1 -23.92 -26.92 -42.17
C MET A 1 -24.14 -26.85 -40.66
N ASN A 2 -23.09 -26.80 -39.84
CA ASN A 2 -23.24 -26.62 -38.39
C ASN A 2 -22.50 -25.37 -37.91
N ASN A 3 -23.28 -24.40 -37.45
CA ASN A 3 -22.85 -23.07 -37.02
C ASN A 3 -22.14 -23.15 -35.66
N LYS A 4 -20.79 -23.11 -35.66
CA LYS A 4 -20.03 -22.79 -34.44
C LYS A 4 -20.23 -21.31 -34.14
N LYS A 5 -21.12 -20.99 -33.21
CA LYS A 5 -21.28 -19.63 -32.66
C LYS A 5 -19.93 -19.22 -32.07
N LYS A 6 -19.30 -18.18 -32.62
CA LYS A 6 -18.10 -17.54 -32.05
C LYS A 6 -18.53 -16.83 -30.77
N THR A 7 -18.50 -17.51 -29.64
CA THR A 7 -18.63 -16.88 -28.32
C THR A 7 -17.44 -15.93 -28.14
N SER A 8 -17.72 -14.70 -27.75
CA SER A 8 -16.68 -13.68 -27.63
C SER A 8 -15.72 -14.07 -26.51
N ARG A 9 -14.42 -13.76 -26.65
CA ARG A 9 -13.44 -13.95 -25.56
C ARG A 9 -13.85 -13.20 -24.28
N PHE A 10 -14.67 -12.16 -24.43
CA PHE A 10 -15.26 -11.45 -23.30
C PHE A 10 -16.32 -12.29 -22.57
N ASP A 11 -17.13 -13.07 -23.28
CA ASP A 11 -18.15 -13.93 -22.66
C ASP A 11 -17.48 -15.00 -21.79
N GLU A 12 -16.38 -15.59 -22.28
CA GLU A 12 -15.59 -16.57 -21.53
C GLU A 12 -14.99 -15.97 -20.25
N LEU A 13 -14.52 -14.73 -20.29
CA LEU A 13 -13.97 -14.03 -19.12
C LEU A 13 -15.05 -13.68 -18.09
N ILE A 14 -16.22 -13.23 -18.56
CA ILE A 14 -17.35 -12.87 -17.69
C ILE A 14 -17.91 -14.12 -17.01
N ASP A 15 -18.01 -15.23 -17.73
CA ASP A 15 -18.50 -16.49 -17.19
C ASP A 15 -17.50 -17.10 -16.20
N ALA A 16 -16.20 -17.02 -16.50
CA ALA A 16 -15.13 -17.41 -15.57
C ALA A 16 -15.14 -16.57 -14.28
N ALA A 17 -15.38 -15.26 -14.37
CA ALA A 17 -15.51 -14.38 -13.21
C ALA A 17 -16.72 -14.74 -12.33
N ARG A 18 -17.86 -15.05 -12.96
CA ARG A 18 -19.09 -15.45 -12.26
C ARG A 18 -18.95 -16.82 -11.57
N SER A 19 -18.28 -17.78 -12.22
CA SER A 19 -17.95 -19.09 -11.63
C SER A 19 -17.09 -18.98 -10.37
N ARG A 20 -16.20 -17.98 -10.31
CA ARG A 20 -15.34 -17.73 -9.14
C ARG A 20 -16.13 -17.21 -7.93
N GLN A 21 -17.10 -16.32 -8.15
CA GLN A 21 -17.98 -15.81 -7.09
C GLN A 21 -18.86 -16.89 -6.44
N GLN A 22 -19.22 -17.96 -7.17
CA GLN A 22 -20.01 -19.05 -6.59
C GLN A 22 -19.19 -20.01 -5.71
N ARG A 23 -17.86 -20.11 -5.94
CA ARG A 23 -16.96 -20.94 -5.12
C ARG A 23 -16.55 -20.24 -3.82
N ASP A 24 -16.34 -18.92 -3.88
CA ASP A 24 -15.98 -18.10 -2.72
C ASP A 24 -17.24 -17.60 -1.99
N LYS A 25 -18.14 -18.52 -1.61
CA LYS A 25 -19.15 -18.23 -0.59
C LYS A 25 -18.38 -18.20 0.74
N PRO A 26 -18.13 -17.02 1.36
CA PRO A 26 -17.25 -16.94 2.51
C PRO A 26 -17.86 -17.75 3.65
N GLN A 27 -17.11 -18.76 4.11
CA GLN A 27 -17.36 -19.36 5.41
C GLN A 27 -17.25 -18.25 6.46
N LEU A 28 -18.19 -18.30 7.41
CA LEU A 28 -18.46 -17.30 8.42
C LEU A 28 -17.17 -16.83 9.11
N ALA A 29 -17.04 -15.51 9.21
CA ALA A 29 -15.85 -14.80 9.59
C ALA A 29 -15.26 -15.29 10.92
N GLU A 30 -14.03 -15.81 10.88
CA GLU A 30 -13.13 -15.64 12.01
C GLU A 30 -12.83 -14.14 12.12
N GLU A 31 -13.15 -13.60 13.28
CA GLU A 31 -12.94 -12.24 13.73
C GLU A 31 -11.43 -11.93 13.73
N ARG A 32 -10.88 -11.72 12.54
CA ARG A 32 -9.59 -11.07 12.38
C ARG A 32 -9.80 -9.68 12.92
N THR A 33 -9.28 -9.43 14.12
CA THR A 33 -8.98 -8.09 14.61
C THR A 33 -8.50 -7.31 13.41
N THR A 34 -9.33 -6.39 12.92
CA THR A 34 -9.01 -5.61 11.74
C THR A 34 -7.82 -4.78 12.15
N LEU A 35 -6.61 -5.26 11.85
CA LEU A 35 -5.38 -4.48 11.97
C LEU A 35 -5.69 -3.19 11.22
N GLN A 36 -6.01 -2.14 11.96
CA GLN A 36 -6.41 -0.89 11.38
C GLN A 36 -5.25 -0.48 10.50
N SER A 37 -5.50 -0.40 9.21
CA SER A 37 -4.49 0.06 8.27
C SER A 37 -4.05 1.46 8.69
N LYS A 38 -2.81 1.86 8.38
CA LYS A 38 -2.35 3.24 8.65
C LYS A 38 -3.25 4.33 8.04
N SER A 39 -4.07 3.97 7.05
CA SER A 39 -5.04 4.90 6.44
C SER A 39 -6.32 5.12 7.27
N THR A 40 -6.62 4.20 8.18
CA THR A 40 -7.82 4.21 9.04
C THR A 40 -7.50 4.59 10.49
N ASP A 41 -6.22 4.68 10.84
CA ASP A 41 -5.76 5.09 12.16
C ASP A 41 -5.77 6.63 12.27
N PRO A 42 -6.50 7.21 13.25
CA PRO A 42 -6.58 8.66 13.44
C PRO A 42 -5.25 9.31 13.84
N ALA A 43 -4.25 8.56 14.30
CA ALA A 43 -2.91 9.07 14.61
C ALA A 43 -2.08 9.36 13.35
N TYR A 44 -2.51 8.90 12.16
CA TYR A 44 -1.77 9.06 10.91
C TYR A 44 -2.48 10.01 9.94
N THR A 45 -1.69 10.88 9.30
CA THR A 45 -2.13 11.70 8.16
C THR A 45 -1.40 11.26 6.90
N ARG A 46 -2.13 11.07 5.79
CA ARG A 46 -1.53 10.71 4.50
C ARG A 46 -0.82 11.91 3.87
N THR A 47 0.48 11.77 3.65
CA THR A 47 1.30 12.76 2.94
C THR A 47 1.75 12.21 1.59
N THR A 48 1.59 13.00 0.53
CA THR A 48 2.07 12.66 -0.83
C THR A 48 3.17 13.66 -1.22
N ILE A 49 4.35 13.15 -1.58
CA ILE A 49 5.51 13.96 -1.95
C ILE A 49 6.14 13.44 -3.24
N TYR A 50 6.79 14.33 -3.98
CA TYR A 50 7.62 13.95 -5.11
C TYR A 50 9.05 13.64 -4.65
N LEU A 51 9.58 12.50 -5.08
CA LEU A 51 10.98 12.12 -4.89
C LEU A 51 11.64 11.90 -6.26
N PRO A 52 12.93 12.23 -6.44
CA PRO A 52 13.68 11.80 -7.61
C PRO A 52 13.57 10.28 -7.81
N LYS A 53 13.39 9.83 -9.05
CA LYS A 53 13.15 8.40 -9.37
C LYS A 53 14.21 7.47 -8.78
N GLN A 54 15.48 7.88 -8.85
CA GLN A 54 16.58 7.10 -8.29
C GLN A 54 16.49 6.97 -6.77
N LEU A 55 16.15 8.06 -6.08
CA LEU A 55 15.98 8.07 -4.62
C LEU A 55 14.80 7.19 -4.19
N HIS A 56 13.66 7.28 -4.88
CA HIS A 56 12.52 6.42 -4.60
C HIS A 56 12.88 4.92 -4.74
N ARG A 57 13.65 4.56 -5.78
CA ARG A 57 14.10 3.17 -5.98
C ARG A 57 15.03 2.71 -4.86
N GLN A 58 15.96 3.56 -4.44
CA GLN A 58 16.87 3.26 -3.33
C GLN A 58 16.11 3.08 -2.01
N LEU A 59 15.16 3.98 -1.71
CA LEU A 59 14.31 3.87 -0.53
C LEU A 59 13.50 2.58 -0.55
N LYS A 60 12.90 2.22 -1.69
CA LYS A 60 12.16 0.95 -1.83
C LYS A 60 13.07 -0.27 -1.61
N ALA A 61 14.27 -0.27 -2.18
CA ALA A 61 15.23 -1.36 -2.00
C ALA A 61 15.66 -1.50 -0.52
N ALA A 62 15.95 -0.38 0.14
CA ALA A 62 16.30 -0.36 1.56
C ALA A 62 15.14 -0.86 2.45
N ALA A 63 13.90 -0.42 2.16
CA ALA A 63 12.71 -0.87 2.88
C ALA A 63 12.52 -2.40 2.79
N VAL A 64 12.69 -2.97 1.60
CA VAL A 64 12.62 -4.43 1.40
C VAL A 64 13.77 -5.13 2.15
N SER A 65 15.00 -4.62 2.05
CA SER A 65 16.16 -5.23 2.70
C SER A 65 16.09 -5.22 4.23
N GLN A 66 15.39 -4.24 4.81
CA GLN A 66 15.24 -4.10 6.27
C GLN A 66 13.92 -4.67 6.78
N GLU A 67 13.07 -5.21 5.91
CA GLU A 67 11.71 -5.64 6.24
C GLU A 67 10.87 -4.53 6.91
N ARG A 68 11.11 -3.27 6.52
CA ARG A 68 10.45 -2.08 7.08
C ARG A 68 9.49 -1.45 6.07
N GLN A 69 8.48 -0.74 6.57
CA GLN A 69 7.62 0.08 5.72
C GLN A 69 8.35 1.38 5.34
N MET A 70 8.22 1.80 4.08
CA MET A 70 8.79 3.06 3.59
C MET A 70 8.29 4.27 4.39
N SER A 71 7.03 4.23 4.86
CA SER A 71 6.45 5.29 5.69
C SER A 71 7.22 5.51 6.99
N ASP A 72 7.71 4.42 7.59
CA ASP A 72 8.35 4.47 8.91
C ASP A 72 9.77 5.00 8.79
N ILE A 73 10.47 4.60 7.72
CA ILE A 73 11.78 5.16 7.37
C ILE A 73 11.67 6.67 7.12
N VAL A 74 10.66 7.11 6.36
CA VAL A 74 10.46 8.54 6.08
C VAL A 74 10.08 9.31 7.34
N ALA A 75 9.21 8.77 8.20
CA ALA A 75 8.83 9.40 9.45
C ALA A 75 10.05 9.62 10.36
N GLU A 76 10.87 8.59 10.56
CA GLU A 76 12.10 8.66 11.37
C GLU A 76 13.08 9.72 10.83
N LEU A 77 13.31 9.76 9.51
CA LEU A 77 14.18 10.77 8.88
C LEU A 77 13.64 12.20 9.07
N VAL A 78 12.32 12.38 8.97
CA VAL A 78 11.68 13.69 9.17
C VAL A 78 11.76 14.12 10.64
N GLU A 79 11.52 13.22 11.59
CA GLU A 79 11.67 13.47 13.02
C GLU A 79 13.11 13.88 13.36
N GLN A 80 14.11 13.14 12.88
CA GLN A 80 15.53 13.48 13.08
C GLN A 80 15.88 14.84 12.50
N TRP A 81 15.41 15.16 11.29
CA TRP A 81 15.64 16.47 10.67
C TRP A 81 15.02 17.62 11.48
N LEU A 82 13.81 17.42 12.03
CA LEU A 82 13.14 18.40 12.87
C LEU A 82 13.86 18.61 14.21
N LEU A 83 14.35 17.54 14.83
CA LEU A 83 15.12 17.60 16.08
C LEU A 83 16.43 18.37 15.92
N ILE A 84 17.16 18.13 14.82
CA ILE A 84 18.38 18.89 14.49
C ILE A 84 18.06 20.37 14.33
N LYS A 85 16.95 20.69 13.65
CA LYS A 85 16.53 22.07 13.42
C LYS A 85 16.17 22.78 14.73
N SER A 86 15.44 22.13 15.66
CA SER A 86 15.08 22.74 16.94
C SER A 86 16.29 22.97 17.82
N ALA A 87 17.23 22.02 17.87
CA ALA A 87 18.45 22.16 18.68
C ALA A 87 19.35 23.31 18.22
N GLY A 88 19.36 23.64 16.93
CA GLY A 88 20.09 24.79 16.39
C GLY A 88 19.44 26.15 16.66
N GLN A 89 18.19 26.18 17.13
CA GLN A 89 17.43 27.41 17.33
C GLN A 89 17.49 27.93 18.78
N ASP A 90 17.79 27.04 19.74
CA ASP A 90 17.91 27.36 21.18
C ASP A 90 19.32 27.86 21.59
N GLY A 91 20.29 27.88 20.66
CA GLY A 91 21.68 28.31 20.90
C GLY A 91 22.00 29.75 20.51
N ASN A 92 21.00 30.57 20.16
CA ASN A 92 21.20 31.95 19.67
C ASN A 92 20.34 32.99 20.42
N GLY A 93 20.13 32.77 21.73
CA GLY A 93 19.48 33.71 22.65
C GLY A 93 20.49 34.44 23.53
#